data_AF-A0A7U9NBS7-F1
#
_entry.id   AF-A0A7U9NBS7-F1
#
_cell.length_a   1.000
_cell.length_b   1.000
_cell.length_c   1.000
_cell.angle_alpha   90.00
_cell.angle_beta   90.00
_cell.angle_gamma   90.00
#
_symmetry.space_group_name_H-M   'P 1'
#
loop_
_entity.id
_entity.type
_entity.pdbx_description
1 polymer ?
#
loop_
_entity_poly.entity_id
_entity_poly.type
_entity_poly.pdbx_seq_one_letter_code
_entity_poly.pdbx_strand_id
1 'polypeptide(L)'
;MQGRKKKIAFIGIITVLLLGMLGSGITVYIKRRIDSRMVCGLVTDYTYYDRKLTAEDFLQFDYNTTYEEMIECLGEENGRWGYGAAYPYYELCGGKYAICNCWAGSRMRAIAIVDRKKKLYVLLKAEEFED
;
A
#
# COMPACT_ATOMS: atom_id res chain seq x y z
N MET A 1 7.15 51.37 29.25
CA MET A 1 6.45 50.06 29.42
C MET A 1 5.77 49.52 28.15
N GLN A 2 5.46 50.35 27.14
CA GLN A 2 4.67 49.96 25.95
C GLN A 2 5.41 49.03 24.95
N GLY A 3 6.75 49.13 24.84
CA GLY A 3 7.55 48.28 23.94
C GLY A 3 7.73 46.83 24.40
N ARG A 4 7.70 46.55 25.71
CA ARG A 4 7.82 45.18 26.27
C ARG A 4 6.58 44.33 25.96
N LYS A 5 5.38 44.93 26.04
CA LYS A 5 4.10 44.26 25.73
C LYS A 5 4.01 43.86 24.25
N LYS A 6 4.48 44.72 23.33
CA LYS A 6 4.53 44.41 21.88
C LYS A 6 5.47 43.23 21.56
N LYS A 7 6.64 43.17 22.21
CA LYS A 7 7.59 42.05 22.03
C LYS A 7 7.03 40.72 22.53
N ILE A 8 6.36 40.71 23.69
CA ILE A 8 5.74 39.49 24.25
C ILE A 8 4.60 39.00 23.35
N ALA A 9 3.76 39.90 22.84
CA ALA A 9 2.70 39.55 21.90
C ALA A 9 3.26 38.99 20.59
N PHE A 10 4.33 39.58 20.06
CA PHE A 10 4.98 39.12 18.82
C PHE A 10 5.62 37.74 18.99
N ILE A 11 6.29 37.48 20.12
CA ILE A 11 6.83 36.16 20.46
C ILE A 11 5.70 35.14 20.59
N GLY A 12 4.61 35.48 21.27
CA GLY A 12 3.44 34.60 21.40
C GLY A 12 2.84 34.19 20.05
N ILE A 13 2.70 35.14 19.12
CA ILE A 13 2.19 34.87 17.76
C ILE A 13 3.12 33.95 16.98
N ILE A 14 4.44 34.16 17.04
CA ILE A 14 5.43 33.29 16.39
C ILE A 14 5.39 31.87 16.95
N THR A 15 5.28 31.72 18.27
CA THR A 15 5.22 30.39 18.91
C THR A 15 3.96 29.62 18.50
N VAL A 16 2.81 30.28 18.39
CA VAL A 16 1.55 29.66 17.94
C VAL A 16 1.65 29.21 16.47
N LEU A 17 2.25 30.04 15.60
CA LEU A 17 2.46 29.70 14.19
C LEU A 17 3.42 28.50 14.03
N LEU A 18 4.51 28.45 14.80
CA LEU A 18 5.47 27.34 14.78
C LEU A 18 4.83 26.03 15.27
N LEU A 19 4.03 26.08 16.34
CA LEU A 19 3.30 24.90 16.83
C LEU A 19 2.26 24.40 15.82
N GLY A 20 1.56 25.30 15.13
CA GLY A 20 0.62 24.95 14.06
C GLY A 20 1.28 24.25 12.88
N MET A 21 2.46 24.72 12.44
CA MET A 21 3.23 24.11 11.35
C MET A 21 3.83 22.75 11.72
N LEU A 22 4.28 22.57 12.97
CA LEU A 22 4.78 21.28 13.46
C LEU A 22 3.65 20.24 13.54
N GLY A 23 2.47 20.63 14.04
CA GLY A 23 1.30 19.75 14.14
C GLY A 23 0.79 19.27 12.78
N SER A 24 0.74 20.16 11.77
CA SER A 24 0.31 19.80 10.42
C SER A 24 1.31 18.86 9.73
N GLY A 25 2.61 19.11 9.87
CA GLY A 25 3.65 18.21 9.35
C GLY A 25 3.60 16.81 9.96
N ILE A 26 3.42 16.71 11.28
CA ILE A 26 3.27 15.42 11.98
C ILE A 26 2.02 14.68 11.51
N THR A 27 0.89 15.38 11.37
CA THR A 27 -0.37 14.76 10.93
C THR A 27 -0.27 14.22 9.50
N VAL A 28 0.30 14.99 8.58
CA VAL A 28 0.56 14.54 7.19
C VAL A 28 1.50 13.34 7.17
N TYR A 29 2.54 13.36 8.00
CA TYR A 29 3.49 12.26 8.11
C TYR A 29 2.82 10.97 8.62
N ILE A 30 2.00 11.06 9.68
CA ILE A 30 1.27 9.92 10.22
C ILE A 30 0.29 9.36 9.18
N LYS A 31 -0.48 10.23 8.52
CA LYS A 31 -1.42 9.82 7.47
C LYS A 31 -0.71 9.09 6.33
N ARG A 32 0.39 9.64 5.83
CA ARG A 32 1.20 8.99 4.78
C ARG A 32 1.74 7.62 5.20
N ARG A 33 2.04 7.43 6.49
CA ARG A 33 2.50 6.14 7.04
C ARG A 33 1.36 5.12 7.20
N ILE A 34 0.14 5.59 7.42
CA ILE A 34 -1.06 4.75 7.46
C ILE A 34 -1.40 4.29 6.04
N ASP A 35 -1.36 5.22 5.08
CA ASP A 35 -1.81 5.01 3.69
C ASP A 35 -0.73 4.42 2.77
N SER A 36 0.37 3.88 3.33
CA SER A 36 1.41 3.22 2.54
C SER A 36 2.04 2.01 3.20
N ARG A 37 2.55 1.11 2.37
CA ARG A 37 3.31 -0.09 2.76
C ARG A 37 4.55 -0.25 1.91
N MET A 38 5.56 -0.92 2.48
CA MET A 38 6.71 -1.40 1.72
C MET A 38 6.41 -2.85 1.30
N VAL A 39 6.35 -3.08 0.00
CA VAL A 39 6.01 -4.37 -0.61
C VAL A 39 7.10 -4.67 -1.64
N CYS A 40 7.81 -5.78 -1.48
CA CYS A 40 8.92 -6.18 -2.36
C CYS A 40 9.91 -5.04 -2.70
N GLY A 41 10.32 -4.27 -1.70
CA GLY A 41 11.28 -3.18 -1.84
C GLY A 41 10.69 -1.84 -2.34
N LEU A 42 9.41 -1.80 -2.68
CA LEU A 42 8.73 -0.60 -3.18
C LEU A 42 7.77 -0.03 -2.13
N VAL A 43 7.80 1.29 -1.94
CA VAL A 43 6.78 2.00 -1.16
C VAL A 43 5.57 2.23 -2.05
N THR A 44 4.43 1.69 -1.66
CA THR A 44 3.18 1.66 -2.42
C THR A 44 2.03 2.18 -1.57
N ASP A 45 0.98 2.65 -2.22
CA ASP A 45 -0.32 2.97 -1.60
C ASP A 45 -0.86 1.77 -0.82
N TYR A 46 -1.64 2.06 0.23
CA TYR A 46 -2.23 1.03 1.07
C TYR A 46 -3.58 1.45 1.63
N THR A 47 -4.54 0.54 1.51
CA THR A 47 -5.85 0.58 2.15
C THR A 47 -5.96 -0.60 3.12
N TYR A 48 -6.36 -0.30 4.36
CA TYR A 48 -6.59 -1.32 5.38
C TYR A 48 -7.97 -1.95 5.21
N TYR A 49 -8.02 -3.29 5.30
CA TYR A 49 -9.25 -4.07 5.39
C TYR A 49 -9.15 -5.01 6.57
N ASP A 50 -10.21 -5.12 7.38
CA ASP A 50 -10.29 -6.06 8.49
C ASP A 50 -10.56 -7.48 7.98
N ARG A 51 -9.54 -8.12 7.40
CA ARG A 51 -9.57 -9.50 6.89
C ARG A 51 -8.23 -10.18 7.12
N LYS A 52 -8.23 -11.51 7.12
CA LYS A 52 -7.03 -12.33 7.30
C LYS A 52 -6.87 -13.29 6.14
N LEU A 53 -6.06 -12.89 5.16
CA LEU A 53 -5.73 -13.73 4.01
C LEU A 53 -4.44 -14.51 4.27
N THR A 54 -4.37 -15.69 3.67
CA THR A 54 -3.24 -16.62 3.68
C THR A 54 -2.79 -16.87 2.25
N ALA A 55 -1.65 -17.55 2.05
CA ALA A 55 -1.21 -17.87 0.69
C ALA A 55 -2.10 -18.96 0.06
N GLU A 56 -2.69 -19.80 0.89
CA GLU A 56 -3.57 -20.90 0.53
C GLU A 56 -4.87 -20.40 -0.12
N ASP A 57 -5.38 -19.24 0.32
CA ASP A 57 -6.57 -18.61 -0.27
C ASP A 57 -6.38 -18.25 -1.76
N PHE A 58 -5.12 -18.14 -2.23
CA PHE A 58 -4.79 -17.83 -3.61
C PHE A 58 -4.59 -19.06 -4.50
N LEU A 59 -4.55 -20.27 -3.93
CA LEU A 59 -4.35 -21.51 -4.69
C LEU A 59 -5.56 -21.86 -5.58
N GLN A 60 -6.71 -21.24 -5.34
CA GLN A 60 -7.92 -21.42 -6.15
C GLN A 60 -7.88 -20.67 -7.49
N PHE A 61 -6.94 -19.75 -7.68
CA PHE A 61 -6.87 -18.92 -8.89
C PHE A 61 -5.86 -19.47 -9.89
N ASP A 62 -6.24 -19.42 -11.17
CA ASP A 62 -5.44 -19.91 -12.29
C ASP A 62 -5.48 -18.92 -13.47
N TYR A 63 -4.92 -19.31 -14.62
CA TYR A 63 -4.86 -18.47 -15.82
C TYR A 63 -6.23 -18.13 -16.44
N ASN A 64 -7.31 -18.80 -16.02
CA ASN A 64 -8.67 -18.50 -16.47
C ASN A 64 -9.38 -17.52 -15.55
N THR A 65 -8.92 -17.39 -14.31
CA THR A 65 -9.47 -16.47 -13.32
C THR A 65 -9.31 -15.02 -13.78
N THR A 66 -10.42 -14.29 -13.82
CA THR A 66 -10.46 -12.85 -14.09
C THR A 66 -10.16 -12.03 -12.84
N TYR A 67 -9.74 -10.78 -13.02
CA TYR A 67 -9.59 -9.85 -11.91
C TYR A 67 -10.90 -9.67 -11.11
N GLU A 68 -12.04 -9.62 -11.82
CA GLU A 68 -13.36 -9.47 -11.23
C GLU A 68 -13.74 -10.67 -10.35
N GLU A 69 -13.50 -11.90 -10.81
CA GLU A 69 -13.73 -13.12 -10.01
C GLU A 69 -12.83 -13.16 -8.76
N MET A 70 -11.57 -12.71 -8.89
CA MET A 70 -10.67 -12.61 -7.74
C MET A 70 -11.19 -11.61 -6.70
N ILE A 71 -11.69 -10.45 -7.13
CA ILE A 71 -12.27 -9.45 -6.22
C ILE A 71 -13.57 -9.95 -5.59
N GLU A 72 -14.42 -10.64 -6.33
CA GLU A 72 -15.64 -11.22 -5.78
C GLU A 72 -15.33 -12.21 -4.65
N CYS A 73 -14.24 -12.99 -4.80
CA CYS A 73 -13.80 -13.96 -3.80
C CYS A 73 -13.08 -13.33 -2.60
N LEU A 74 -12.13 -12.41 -2.83
CA LEU A 74 -11.23 -11.90 -1.80
C LEU A 74 -11.62 -10.52 -1.25
N GLY A 75 -12.44 -9.79 -1.99
CA GLY A 75 -12.61 -8.34 -1.88
C GLY A 75 -11.54 -7.53 -2.62
N GLU A 76 -11.65 -6.21 -2.54
CA GLU A 76 -10.74 -5.23 -3.15
C GLU A 76 -9.26 -5.42 -2.74
N GLU A 77 -8.32 -5.03 -3.60
CA GLU A 77 -6.88 -5.06 -3.26
C GLU A 77 -6.49 -4.10 -2.13
N ASN A 78 -5.39 -4.41 -1.42
CA ASN A 78 -4.84 -3.47 -0.45
C ASN A 78 -4.11 -2.29 -1.11
N GLY A 79 -3.68 -2.41 -2.36
CA GLY A 79 -3.06 -1.33 -3.13
C GLY A 79 -2.42 -1.84 -4.42
N ARG A 80 -1.63 -1.00 -5.09
CA ARG A 80 -1.05 -1.35 -6.40
C ARG A 80 0.47 -1.26 -6.45
N TRP A 81 1.12 -2.41 -6.57
CA TRP A 81 2.57 -2.55 -6.63
C TRP A 81 3.11 -2.40 -8.06
N GLY A 82 4.05 -1.48 -8.25
CA GLY A 82 4.79 -1.28 -9.49
C GLY A 82 4.85 0.19 -9.92
N TYR A 83 5.50 0.46 -11.05
CA TYR A 83 5.52 1.78 -11.67
C TYR A 83 4.70 1.75 -12.97
N GLY A 84 3.86 2.77 -13.16
CA GLY A 84 2.99 2.88 -14.31
C GLY A 84 1.87 1.85 -14.27
N ALA A 85 2.07 0.75 -14.98
CA ALA A 85 1.11 -0.30 -15.13
C ALA A 85 1.24 -1.24 -13.89
N ALA A 86 0.67 -0.80 -12.75
CA ALA A 86 0.86 -1.40 -11.43
C ALA A 86 -0.14 -2.53 -11.13
N TYR A 87 0.34 -3.56 -10.44
CA TYR A 87 -0.40 -4.78 -10.14
C TYR A 87 -1.08 -4.74 -8.77
N PRO A 88 -2.32 -5.21 -8.63
CA PRO A 88 -2.98 -5.33 -7.34
C PRO A 88 -2.14 -6.20 -6.39
N TYR A 89 -2.09 -5.82 -5.12
CA TYR A 89 -1.50 -6.62 -4.06
C TYR A 89 -2.41 -6.74 -2.83
N TYR A 90 -2.27 -7.84 -2.11
CA TYR A 90 -3.05 -8.19 -0.94
C TYR A 90 -2.14 -8.43 0.25
N GLU A 91 -2.50 -7.90 1.43
CA GLU A 91 -1.82 -8.19 2.68
C GLU A 91 -2.20 -9.58 3.20
N LEU A 92 -1.18 -10.38 3.54
CA LEU A 92 -1.33 -11.71 4.10
C LEU A 92 -0.89 -11.74 5.56
N CYS A 93 -1.34 -12.77 6.27
CA CYS A 93 -0.89 -13.06 7.62
C CYS A 93 0.65 -13.18 7.69
N GLY A 94 1.23 -12.65 8.77
CA GLY A 94 2.68 -12.71 9.00
C GLY A 94 3.50 -11.69 8.21
N GLY A 95 2.89 -10.60 7.75
CA GLY A 95 3.61 -9.47 7.13
C GLY A 95 4.13 -9.77 5.72
N LYS A 96 3.47 -10.69 5.02
CA LYS A 96 3.71 -11.03 3.62
C LYS A 96 2.61 -10.40 2.76
N TYR A 97 2.83 -10.42 1.45
CA TYR A 97 1.87 -9.94 0.48
C TYR A 97 1.78 -10.88 -0.72
N ALA A 98 0.62 -10.95 -1.35
CA ALA A 98 0.43 -11.54 -2.66
C ALA A 98 0.37 -10.43 -3.70
N ILE A 99 1.23 -10.47 -4.72
CA ILE A 99 1.15 -9.59 -5.89
C ILE A 99 0.52 -10.41 -7.02
N CYS A 100 -0.59 -9.90 -7.56
CA CYS A 100 -1.38 -10.58 -8.58
C CYS A 100 -1.22 -9.84 -9.92
N ASN A 101 -0.67 -10.52 -10.92
CA ASN A 101 -0.53 -9.98 -12.27
C ASN A 101 -1.85 -10.15 -13.03
N CYS A 102 -2.85 -9.39 -12.61
CA CYS A 102 -4.18 -9.27 -13.22
C CYS A 102 -4.67 -7.82 -13.10
N TRP A 103 -5.54 -7.43 -14.01
CA TRP A 103 -6.08 -6.08 -14.17
C TRP A 103 -7.56 -6.20 -14.48
N ALA A 104 -8.33 -5.15 -14.21
CA ALA A 104 -9.72 -5.07 -14.65
C ALA A 104 -9.85 -5.41 -16.15
N GLY A 105 -10.77 -6.32 -16.46
CA GLY A 105 -11.00 -6.85 -17.81
C GLY A 105 -9.95 -7.83 -18.33
N SER A 106 -9.05 -8.33 -17.48
CA SER A 106 -8.02 -9.30 -17.86
C SER A 106 -7.95 -10.49 -16.91
N ARG A 107 -7.29 -11.55 -17.36
CA ARG A 107 -7.07 -12.77 -16.59
C ARG A 107 -5.75 -12.75 -15.84
N MET A 108 -5.69 -13.54 -14.77
CA MET A 108 -4.49 -13.77 -13.99
C MET A 108 -3.37 -14.36 -14.84
N ARG A 109 -2.18 -13.76 -14.72
CA ARG A 109 -0.98 -14.26 -15.40
C ARG A 109 0.06 -14.80 -14.44
N ALA A 110 0.10 -14.29 -13.22
CA ALA A 110 1.06 -14.71 -12.22
C ALA A 110 0.64 -14.29 -10.81
N ILE A 111 1.04 -15.08 -9.82
CA ILE A 111 0.87 -14.75 -8.40
C ILE A 111 2.20 -14.97 -7.70
N ALA A 112 2.73 -13.92 -7.10
CA ALA A 112 3.98 -13.97 -6.35
C ALA A 112 3.75 -13.66 -4.87
N ILE A 113 4.34 -14.45 -3.99
CA ILE A 113 4.36 -14.17 -2.56
C ILE A 113 5.66 -13.45 -2.24
N VAL A 114 5.52 -12.30 -1.57
CA VAL A 114 6.61 -11.39 -1.26
C VAL A 114 6.58 -11.00 0.21
N ASP A 115 7.72 -10.54 0.73
CA ASP A 115 7.77 -9.78 1.97
C ASP A 115 8.02 -8.29 1.66
N ARG A 116 8.32 -7.52 2.70
CA ARG A 116 8.63 -6.09 2.54
C ARG A 116 9.85 -5.82 1.66
N LYS A 117 10.81 -6.73 1.57
CA LYS A 117 12.11 -6.53 0.94
C LYS A 117 12.24 -7.22 -0.42
N LYS A 118 11.67 -8.43 -0.56
CA LYS A 118 11.92 -9.30 -1.70
C LYS A 118 10.77 -10.25 -1.99
N LYS A 119 10.81 -10.81 -3.20
CA LYS A 119 10.03 -11.97 -3.58
C LYS A 119 10.52 -13.20 -2.82
N LEU A 120 9.57 -13.99 -2.31
CA LEU A 120 9.83 -15.23 -1.58
C LEU A 120 9.67 -16.45 -2.49
N TYR A 121 8.49 -16.60 -3.10
CA TYR A 121 8.16 -17.69 -4.01
C TYR A 121 7.01 -17.31 -4.95
N VAL A 122 6.67 -18.20 -5.88
CA VAL A 122 5.62 -18.01 -6.89
C VAL A 122 4.56 -19.09 -6.70
N LEU A 123 3.29 -18.70 -6.69
CA LEU A 123 2.15 -19.63 -6.69
C LEU A 123 1.73 -19.97 -8.13
N LEU A 124 1.68 -18.95 -8.99
CA LEU A 124 1.37 -19.09 -10.41
C LEU A 124 2.46 -18.37 -11.23
N LYS A 125 3.18 -19.11 -12.07
CA LYS A 125 4.24 -18.54 -12.92
C LYS A 125 3.63 -17.81 -14.10
N ALA A 126 4.27 -16.73 -14.53
CA ALA A 126 3.94 -16.15 -15.83
C ALA A 126 4.17 -17.21 -16.92
N GLU A 127 3.24 -17.35 -17.85
CA GLU A 127 3.48 -18.12 -19.06
C GLU A 127 4.72 -17.53 -19.76
N GLU A 128 5.76 -18.34 -19.91
CA GLU A 128 6.92 -17.99 -20.73
C GLU A 128 6.44 -18.08 -22.18
N PHE A 129 6.22 -16.93 -22.82
CA PHE A 129 6.13 -16.90 -24.28
C PHE A 129 7.56 -17.10 -24.77
N GLU A 130 7.87 -18.30 -25.27
CA GLU A 130 9.04 -18.50 -26.12
C GLU A 130 8.83 -17.66 -27.39
N ASP A 131 9.70 -16.66 -27.60
CA ASP A 131 9.79 -15.89 -28.85
C ASP A 131 10.26 -16.76 -30.02
#